data_AF-A0AAE1MFM4-F1
#
_entry.id   AF-A0AAE1MFM4-F1
#
_cell.length_a   1.000
_cell.length_b   1.000
_cell.length_c   1.000
_cell.angle_alpha   90.00
_cell.angle_beta   90.00
_cell.angle_gamma   90.00
#
_symmetry.space_group_name_H-M   'P 1'
#
loop_
_entity.id
_entity.type
_entity.pdbx_description
1 polymer ?
#
loop_
_entity_poly.entity_id
_entity_poly.type
_entity_poly.pdbx_seq_one_letter_code
_entity_poly.pdbx_strand_id
1 'polypeptide(L)'
;MHTYHLSGYAFFVVGMDYGEWSDNSRGTYNKWDGIARTTTQVYPGAWTAILVSLDNVGVWNLRTENLDSWYLGQETYVRVVNPEKTNKTELPVPDNALFCGTLSKLQKPQDISSAPSYMNGNSRKLFLTWLVFVSGLFFIFQ
;
A
#
# COMPACT_ATOMS: atom_id res chain seq x y z
N MET A 1 16.15 2.42 -20.41
CA MET A 1 14.69 2.32 -20.66
C MET A 1 14.03 2.28 -19.31
N HIS A 2 13.03 3.12 -19.08
CA HIS A 2 12.24 3.09 -17.86
C HIS A 2 10.84 2.59 -18.20
N THR A 3 10.26 1.79 -17.31
CA THR A 3 8.92 1.26 -17.46
C THR A 3 8.08 1.85 -16.35
N TYR A 4 6.99 2.54 -16.67
CA TYR A 4 6.13 3.19 -15.70
C TYR A 4 4.78 2.50 -15.61
N HIS A 5 4.30 2.31 -14.38
CA HIS A 5 3.00 1.75 -14.05
C HIS A 5 2.14 2.78 -13.30
N LEU A 6 0.87 2.89 -13.68
CA LEU A 6 -0.12 3.69 -13.00
C LEU A 6 -1.12 2.78 -12.29
N SER A 7 -1.13 2.83 -10.96
CA SER A 7 -2.11 2.09 -10.16
C SER A 7 -3.52 2.64 -10.38
N GLY A 8 -4.53 1.77 -10.33
CA GLY A 8 -5.95 2.17 -10.35
C GLY A 8 -6.52 2.57 -11.71
N TYR A 9 -5.71 2.61 -12.76
CA TYR A 9 -6.11 3.06 -14.09
C TYR A 9 -5.49 2.22 -15.21
N ALA A 10 -6.24 2.07 -16.29
CA ALA A 10 -5.68 1.87 -17.61
C ALA A 10 -5.66 3.21 -18.36
N PHE A 11 -4.69 3.38 -19.24
CA PHE A 11 -4.49 4.56 -20.06
C PHE A 11 -4.22 4.17 -21.51
N PHE A 12 -4.51 5.06 -22.44
CA PHE A 12 -4.21 4.88 -23.84
C PHE A 12 -2.84 5.45 -24.15
N VAL A 13 -1.95 4.65 -24.74
CA VAL A 13 -0.69 5.17 -25.29
C VAL A 13 -1.00 5.85 -26.61
N VAL A 14 -0.80 7.16 -26.68
CA VAL A 14 -1.20 7.97 -27.83
C VAL A 14 -0.02 8.42 -28.69
N GLY A 15 1.20 8.41 -28.18
CA GLY A 15 2.37 8.77 -28.98
C GLY A 15 3.67 8.38 -28.30
N MET A 16 4.68 8.10 -29.12
CA MET A 16 6.04 7.81 -28.69
C MET A 16 6.97 8.30 -29.79
N ASP A 17 8.06 8.97 -29.42
CA ASP A 17 9.11 9.36 -30.39
C ASP A 17 10.42 9.64 -29.66
N TYR A 18 11.52 9.66 -30.41
CA TYR A 18 12.82 10.10 -29.92
C TYR A 18 12.92 11.64 -29.87
N GLY A 19 13.90 12.13 -29.11
CA GLY A 19 14.11 13.55 -28.87
C GLY A 19 13.25 14.11 -27.74
N GLU A 20 13.11 15.43 -27.73
CA GLU A 20 12.31 16.14 -26.73
C GLU A 20 10.87 16.31 -27.20
N TRP A 21 9.92 16.07 -26.30
CA TRP A 21 8.52 16.32 -26.58
C TRP A 21 8.27 17.83 -26.79
N SER A 22 7.43 18.18 -27.77
CA SER A 22 6.98 19.56 -28.02
C SER A 22 5.46 19.61 -28.21
N ASP A 23 4.85 20.79 -28.13
CA ASP A 23 3.40 20.93 -28.37
C ASP A 23 2.98 20.44 -29.78
N ASN A 24 3.86 20.57 -30.78
CA ASN A 24 3.62 20.08 -32.14
C ASN A 24 3.49 18.54 -32.18
N SER A 25 4.12 17.82 -31.24
CA SER A 25 4.02 16.36 -31.14
C SER A 25 2.58 15.88 -30.87
N ARG A 26 1.69 16.74 -30.36
CA ARG A 26 0.26 16.40 -30.21
C ARG A 26 -0.45 16.14 -31.54
N GLY A 27 0.09 16.66 -32.64
CA GLY A 27 -0.41 16.43 -33.99
C GLY A 27 -0.24 14.97 -34.46
N THR A 28 0.72 14.24 -33.90
CA THR A 28 1.00 12.83 -34.26
C THR A 28 0.34 11.83 -33.33
N TYR A 29 -0.49 12.29 -32.39
CA TYR A 29 -1.15 11.40 -31.44
C TYR A 29 -2.17 10.50 -32.13
N ASN A 30 -2.07 9.20 -31.85
CA ASN A 30 -3.12 8.24 -32.16
C ASN A 30 -4.31 8.46 -31.23
N LYS A 31 -5.41 8.98 -31.80
CA LYS A 31 -6.67 9.25 -31.09
C LYS A 31 -7.80 8.30 -31.52
N TRP A 32 -7.52 7.32 -32.36
CA TRP A 32 -8.54 6.49 -32.98
C TRP A 32 -8.54 5.06 -32.43
N ASP A 33 -7.37 4.42 -32.39
CA ASP A 33 -7.22 3.01 -32.02
C ASP A 33 -6.07 2.81 -31.00
N GLY A 34 -5.88 3.79 -30.12
CA GLY A 34 -4.92 3.69 -29.02
C GLY A 34 -5.15 2.45 -28.16
N ILE A 35 -4.07 1.78 -27.77
CA ILE A 35 -4.14 0.56 -26.95
C ILE A 35 -4.19 0.95 -25.47
N ALA A 36 -5.18 0.42 -24.74
CA ALA A 36 -5.26 0.55 -23.29
C ALA A 36 -4.19 -0.31 -22.60
N ARG A 37 -3.39 0.30 -21.73
CA ARG A 37 -2.35 -0.34 -20.92
C ARG A 37 -2.34 0.24 -19.51
N THR A 38 -1.81 -0.50 -18.55
CA THR A 38 -1.51 0.00 -17.20
C THR A 38 -0.04 0.37 -17.04
N THR A 39 0.79 -0.08 -17.98
CA THR A 39 2.25 0.02 -17.93
C THR A 39 2.79 0.31 -19.32
N THR A 40 3.70 1.27 -19.44
CA THR A 40 4.37 1.60 -20.71
C THR A 40 5.83 1.94 -20.52
N GLN A 41 6.60 1.82 -21.59
CA GLN A 41 8.05 2.04 -21.59
C GLN A 41 8.37 3.42 -22.15
N VAL A 42 9.41 4.04 -21.60
CA VAL A 42 10.05 5.25 -22.12
C VAL A 42 11.49 4.88 -22.46
N TYR A 43 11.83 5.00 -23.75
CA TYR A 43 13.17 4.69 -24.25
C TYR A 43 14.16 5.82 -23.92
N PRO A 44 15.47 5.52 -23.84
CA PRO A 44 16.49 6.55 -23.61
C PRO A 44 16.45 7.65 -24.68
N GLY A 45 16.43 8.91 -24.25
CA GLY A 45 16.36 10.05 -25.16
C GLY A 45 15.05 10.14 -25.96
N ALA A 46 13.97 9.58 -25.42
CA ALA A 46 12.65 9.54 -26.05
C ALA A 46 11.56 9.98 -25.08
N TRP A 47 10.35 10.18 -25.61
CA TRP A 47 9.16 10.48 -24.85
C TRP A 47 8.04 9.49 -25.17
N THR A 48 7.07 9.40 -24.26
CA THR A 48 5.85 8.63 -24.42
C THR A 48 4.70 9.41 -23.83
N ALA A 49 3.65 9.62 -24.63
CA ALA A 49 2.45 10.33 -24.24
C ALA A 49 1.31 9.33 -24.02
N ILE A 50 0.58 9.55 -22.92
CA ILE A 50 -0.59 8.76 -22.55
C ILE A 50 -1.80 9.68 -22.34
N LEU A 51 -3.00 9.16 -22.58
CA LEU A 51 -4.25 9.77 -22.15
C LEU A 51 -4.94 8.85 -21.14
N VAL A 52 -5.37 9.41 -20.02
CA VAL A 52 -6.04 8.70 -18.93
C VAL A 52 -7.29 9.47 -18.50
N SER A 53 -8.39 8.75 -18.30
CA SER A 53 -9.60 9.28 -17.67
C SER A 53 -9.46 9.14 -16.16
N LEU A 54 -9.48 10.25 -15.41
CA LEU A 54 -9.35 10.23 -13.95
C LEU A 54 -10.73 10.11 -13.27
N ASP A 55 -11.37 8.97 -13.44
CA ASP A 55 -12.72 8.65 -12.95
C ASP A 55 -12.77 7.78 -11.68
N ASN A 56 -11.61 7.37 -11.17
CA ASN A 56 -11.46 6.53 -10.00
C ASN A 56 -10.91 7.32 -8.79
N VAL A 57 -11.79 7.65 -7.85
CA VAL A 57 -11.47 8.45 -6.67
C VAL A 57 -10.53 7.69 -5.74
N GLY A 58 -9.48 8.36 -5.26
CA GLY A 58 -8.52 7.77 -4.34
C GLY A 58 -7.11 8.35 -4.51
N VAL A 59 -6.12 7.65 -3.96
CA VAL A 59 -4.70 7.98 -4.09
C VAL A 59 -3.99 6.86 -4.82
N TRP A 60 -3.40 7.19 -5.97
CA TRP A 60 -2.85 6.23 -6.91
C TRP A 60 -1.36 6.48 -7.14
N ASN A 61 -0.56 5.43 -7.04
CA ASN A 61 0.88 5.49 -7.26
C ASN A 61 1.21 5.40 -8.76
N LEU A 62 2.02 6.34 -9.24
CA LEU A 62 2.69 6.29 -10.53
C LEU A 62 4.18 6.04 -10.26
N ARG A 63 4.67 4.87 -10.65
CA ARG A 63 6.03 4.45 -10.31
C ARG A 63 6.75 3.80 -11.47
N THR A 64 8.06 3.73 -11.36
CA THR A 64 8.86 2.81 -12.17
C THR A 64 8.64 1.37 -11.73
N GLU A 65 8.62 0.44 -12.68
CA GLU A 65 8.56 -1.01 -12.42
C GLU A 65 9.96 -1.63 -12.19
N ASN A 66 11.02 -0.83 -12.32
CA ASN A 66 12.36 -1.24 -11.89
C ASN A 66 12.48 -1.06 -10.36
N LEU A 67 12.66 -2.16 -9.63
CA LEU A 67 12.65 -2.16 -8.17
C LEU A 67 13.73 -1.25 -7.56
N ASP A 68 14.95 -1.24 -8.12
CA ASP A 68 16.05 -0.42 -7.60
C ASP A 68 15.72 1.08 -7.73
N SER A 69 15.22 1.48 -8.90
CA SER A 69 14.85 2.87 -9.16
C SER A 69 13.63 3.29 -8.33
N TRP A 70 12.69 2.37 -8.10
CA TRP A 70 11.55 2.61 -7.23
C TRP A 70 11.99 2.80 -5.78
N TYR A 71 12.87 1.93 -5.28
CA TYR A 71 13.46 2.06 -3.94
C TYR A 71 14.22 3.37 -3.77
N LEU A 72 14.89 3.86 -4.82
CA LEU A 72 15.56 5.17 -4.84
C LEU A 72 14.61 6.37 -5.00
N GLY A 73 13.29 6.13 -5.04
CA GLY A 73 12.27 7.18 -5.00
C GLY A 73 11.76 7.64 -6.36
N GLN A 74 11.97 6.89 -7.45
CA GLN A 74 11.40 7.20 -8.76
C GLN A 74 9.91 6.84 -8.84
N GLU A 75 9.10 7.56 -8.07
CA GLU A 75 7.65 7.44 -8.00
C GLU A 75 6.99 8.77 -7.65
N THR A 76 5.67 8.85 -7.87
CA THR A 76 4.83 9.93 -7.40
C THR A 76 3.41 9.41 -7.14
N TYR A 77 2.57 10.25 -6.55
CA TYR A 77 1.20 9.90 -6.19
C TYR A 77 0.22 10.91 -6.78
N VAL A 78 -0.86 10.41 -7.36
CA VAL A 78 -1.97 11.19 -7.92
C VAL A 78 -3.17 11.02 -7.00
N ARG A 79 -3.68 12.13 -6.47
CA ARG A 79 -4.90 12.14 -5.66
C ARG A 79 -6.08 12.64 -6.49
N VAL A 80 -7.03 11.75 -6.75
CA VAL A 80 -8.27 12.06 -7.47
C VAL A 80 -9.38 12.26 -6.44
N VAL A 81 -9.98 13.45 -6.44
CA VAL A 81 -11.02 13.83 -5.49
C VAL A 81 -12.36 13.98 -6.23
N ASN A 82 -13.43 13.48 -5.63
CA ASN A 82 -14.78 13.78 -6.07
C ASN A 82 -15.33 14.95 -5.23
N PRO A 83 -15.58 16.13 -5.83
CA PRO A 83 -16.10 17.29 -5.11
C PRO A 83 -17.60 17.16 -4.80
N GLU A 84 -18.32 16.23 -5.44
CA GLU A 84 -19.76 16.07 -5.25
C GLU A 84 -20.07 15.26 -3.99
N LYS A 85 -21.14 15.65 -3.28
CA LYS A 85 -21.71 14.88 -2.16
C LYS A 85 -22.59 13.73 -2.67
N THR A 86 -22.03 12.86 -3.52
CA THR A 86 -22.71 11.68 -4.06
C THR A 86 -22.16 10.42 -3.42
N ASN A 87 -22.89 9.30 -3.52
CA ASN A 87 -22.43 7.98 -3.05
C ASN A 87 -21.26 7.40 -3.88
N LYS A 88 -20.65 8.18 -4.79
CA LYS A 88 -19.50 7.82 -5.63
C LYS A 88 -18.19 8.40 -5.07
N THR A 89 -18.11 8.56 -3.76
CA THR A 89 -16.87 8.95 -3.06
C THR A 89 -15.97 7.75 -2.82
N GLU A 90 -14.74 8.02 -2.36
CA GLU A 90 -13.81 6.99 -1.92
C GLU A 90 -14.47 6.05 -0.90
N LEU A 91 -14.19 4.75 -1.02
CA LEU A 91 -14.69 3.75 -0.07
C LEU A 91 -14.14 4.05 1.33
N PRO A 92 -14.91 3.76 2.40
CA PRO A 92 -14.40 3.90 3.76
C PRO A 92 -13.19 2.99 3.95
N VAL A 93 -12.24 3.46 4.75
CA VAL A 93 -11.06 2.67 5.14
C VAL A 93 -11.52 1.37 5.79
N PRO A 94 -10.99 0.20 5.38
CA PRO A 94 -11.43 -1.08 5.91
C PRO A 94 -11.08 -1.22 7.40
N ASP A 95 -11.86 -2.03 8.12
CA ASP A 95 -11.75 -2.13 9.59
C ASP A 95 -10.41 -2.65 10.10
N ASN A 96 -9.72 -3.44 9.27
CA ASN A 96 -8.41 -4.03 9.54
C ASN A 96 -7.24 -3.15 9.04
N ALA A 97 -7.49 -1.91 8.63
CA ALA A 97 -6.43 -0.99 8.25
C ALA A 97 -5.51 -0.70 9.45
N LEU A 98 -4.20 -0.73 9.21
CA LEU A 98 -3.18 -0.35 10.18
C LEU A 98 -2.88 1.13 10.03
N PHE A 99 -2.93 1.86 11.14
CA PHE A 99 -2.62 3.28 11.23
C PHE A 99 -1.24 3.48 11.86
N CYS A 100 -0.38 4.23 11.19
CA CYS A 100 0.98 4.51 11.63
C CYS A 100 1.31 6.02 11.57
N GLY A 101 2.51 6.40 12.03
CA GLY A 101 2.97 7.79 12.02
C GLY A 101 2.02 8.72 12.76
N THR A 102 1.63 9.83 12.11
CA THR A 102 0.69 10.83 12.65
C THR A 102 -0.70 10.25 12.93
N LEU A 103 -1.07 9.16 12.26
CA LEU A 103 -2.36 8.49 12.43
C LEU A 103 -2.34 7.40 13.52
N SER A 104 -1.19 7.13 14.15
CA SER A 104 -1.03 6.08 15.18
C SER A 104 -2.08 6.14 16.31
N LYS A 105 -2.56 7.33 16.66
CA LYS A 105 -3.64 7.53 17.65
C LYS A 105 -5.00 6.92 17.27
N LEU A 106 -5.21 6.61 15.99
CA LEU A 106 -6.43 5.96 15.47
C LEU A 106 -6.30 4.43 15.43
N GLN A 107 -5.15 3.88 15.80
CA GLN A 107 -4.88 2.45 15.75
C GLN A 107 -5.81 1.69 16.71
N LYS A 108 -6.65 0.82 16.15
CA LYS A 108 -7.46 -0.13 16.92
C LYS A 108 -6.56 -1.21 17.51
N PRO A 109 -6.84 -1.72 18.74
CA PRO A 109 -6.14 -2.88 19.29
C PRO A 109 -6.10 -4.01 18.27
N GLN A 110 -4.91 -4.55 18.02
CA GLN A 110 -4.73 -5.70 17.13
C GLN A 110 -4.76 -6.95 17.99
N ASP A 111 -5.67 -7.87 17.72
CA ASP A 111 -5.64 -9.21 18.31
C ASP A 111 -4.53 -10.02 17.64
N ILE A 112 -3.29 -9.79 18.08
CA ILE A 112 -2.12 -10.56 17.63
C ILE A 112 -2.14 -11.91 18.35
N SER A 113 -3.07 -12.79 17.97
CA SER A 113 -3.08 -14.19 18.39
C SER A 113 -2.16 -15.00 17.47
N SER A 114 -0.86 -14.84 17.66
CA SER A 114 0.15 -15.69 17.03
C SER A 114 1.44 -15.74 17.85
N ALA A 115 1.31 -16.01 19.14
CA ALA A 115 2.30 -16.72 19.94
C ALA A 115 1.60 -17.30 21.18
N PRO A 116 1.78 -18.59 21.53
CA PRO A 116 1.52 -19.00 22.89
C PRO A 116 2.47 -18.17 23.75
N SER A 117 1.93 -17.30 24.59
CA SER A 117 2.69 -16.72 25.68
C SER A 117 3.23 -17.89 26.49
N TYR A 118 4.53 -18.20 26.36
CA TYR A 118 5.22 -19.05 27.32
C TYR A 118 4.94 -18.42 28.68
N MET A 119 4.14 -19.11 29.49
CA MET A 119 3.81 -18.65 30.83
C MET A 119 5.13 -18.44 31.57
N ASN A 120 5.50 -17.18 31.74
CA ASN A 120 6.71 -16.81 32.46
C ASN A 120 6.63 -17.43 33.86
N GLY A 121 7.70 -18.14 34.22
CA GLY A 121 7.77 -19.16 35.27
C GLY A 121 7.63 -18.66 36.72
N ASN A 122 6.80 -17.64 36.97
CA ASN A 122 6.52 -17.11 38.31
C ASN A 122 5.20 -17.63 38.89
N SER A 123 4.15 -17.78 38.06
CA SER A 123 2.85 -18.34 38.50
C SER A 123 2.95 -19.84 38.83
N ARG A 124 3.70 -20.61 38.04
CA ARG A 124 3.99 -22.03 38.32
C ARG A 124 4.83 -22.21 39.59
N LYS A 125 5.77 -21.30 39.88
CA LYS A 125 6.54 -21.33 41.13
C LYS A 125 5.65 -21.07 42.35
N LEU A 126 4.75 -20.09 42.29
CA LEU A 126 3.81 -19.80 43.36
C LEU A 126 2.86 -20.98 43.65
N PHE A 127 2.37 -21.65 42.61
CA PHE A 127 1.50 -22.81 42.77
C PHE A 127 2.24 -24.02 43.37
N LEU A 128 3.47 -24.28 42.91
CA LEU A 128 4.32 -25.35 43.45
C LEU A 128 4.78 -25.06 44.89
N THR A 129 5.14 -23.82 45.22
CA THR A 129 5.49 -23.45 46.60
C THR A 129 4.28 -23.53 47.53
N TRP A 130 3.10 -23.15 47.07
CA TRP A 130 1.87 -23.29 47.86
C TRP A 130 1.52 -24.77 48.11
N LEU A 131 1.64 -25.65 47.10
CA LEU A 131 1.43 -27.09 47.25
C LEU A 131 2.39 -27.74 48.25
N VAL A 132 3.67 -27.37 48.23
CA VAL A 132 4.67 -27.90 49.19
C VAL A 132 4.43 -27.36 50.61
N PHE A 133 3.95 -26.13 50.76
CA PHE A 133 3.63 -25.56 52.07
C PHE A 133 2.40 -26.22 52.69
N VAL A 134 1.36 -26.48 51.88
CA VAL A 134 0.15 -27.18 52.33
C VAL A 134 0.47 -28.62 52.71
N SER A 135 1.26 -29.36 51.93
CA SER A 135 1.65 -30.73 52.29
C SER A 135 2.51 -30.77 53.56
N GLY A 136 3.43 -29.82 53.74
CA GLY A 136 4.22 -29.69 54.97
C GLY A 136 3.37 -29.43 56.22
N LEU A 137 2.33 -28.60 56.11
CA LEU A 137 1.39 -28.35 57.22
C LEU A 137 0.54 -29.58 57.56
N PHE A 138 0.12 -30.36 56.56
CA PHE A 138 -0.60 -31.62 56.80
C PHE A 138 0.23 -32.65 57.59
N PHE A 139 1.56 -32.68 57.42
CA PHE A 139 2.44 -33.57 58.19
C PHE A 139 2.76 -33.07 59.62
N ILE A 140 2.52 -31.79 59.92
CA ILE A 140 2.78 -31.22 61.26
C ILE A 140 1.55 -31.37 62.18
N PHE A 141 0.35 -31.53 61.61
CA PHE A 141 -0.92 -31.62 62.35
C PHE A 141 -1.51 -33.05 62.40
N GLN A 142 -0.69 -34.09 62.24
CA GLN A 142 -1.07 -35.49 62.51
C GLN A 142 -0.15 -36.13 63.54
#